data_AF-A0A3C0Q3A4-F1
#
_entry.id   AF-A0A3C0Q3A4-F1
#
_cell.length_a   1.000
_cell.length_b   1.000
_cell.length_c   1.000
_cell.angle_alpha   90.00
_cell.angle_beta   90.00
_cell.angle_gamma   90.00
#
_symmetry.space_group_name_H-M   'P 1'
#
loop_
_entity.id
_entity.type
_entity.pdbx_description
1 polymer ?
#
loop_
_entity_poly.entity_id
_entity_poly.type
_entity_poly.pdbx_seq_one_letter_code
_entity_poly.pdbx_strand_id
1 'polypeptide(L)'
;MMMAGLSVAKIKDTVDGIFPLRTFCLSLALLISLLLVSVGIYQLIFAEPVFHPALTGKTIGIVEIAKAVQDEPIQTVPDIVPVPEKKADPTPEPLTAIEDSIAGLSQQTPYGALPIIRESDGLKSFDAYKAPFKLKAETKGVISLVMTDYGLSEKLAQSAVDMLPAGTSFVA
;
A
#
# COMPACT_ATOMS: atom_id res chain seq x y z
N MET A 1 -16.80 42.11 -52.02
CA MET A 1 -16.38 41.19 -50.95
C MET A 1 -14.86 41.05 -51.02
N MET A 2 -14.14 41.95 -50.33
CA MET A 2 -12.67 41.96 -50.29
C MET A 2 -12.24 41.53 -48.88
N MET A 3 -11.57 40.38 -48.78
CA MET A 3 -10.95 39.93 -47.54
C MET A 3 -9.68 40.74 -47.28
N ALA A 4 -9.64 41.45 -46.16
CA ALA A 4 -8.47 42.15 -45.68
C ALA A 4 -7.45 41.15 -45.12
N GLY A 5 -6.38 40.89 -45.87
CA GLY A 5 -5.20 40.20 -45.37
C GLY A 5 -4.50 41.09 -44.35
N LEU A 6 -4.67 40.80 -43.06
CA LEU A 6 -3.86 41.41 -42.00
C LEU A 6 -2.41 40.92 -42.15
N SER A 7 -1.55 41.82 -42.60
CA SER A 7 -0.12 41.60 -42.74
C SER A 7 0.52 41.31 -41.38
N VAL A 8 1.18 40.14 -41.28
CA VAL A 8 1.93 39.63 -40.12
C VAL A 8 2.93 40.66 -39.55
N ALA A 9 3.42 41.59 -40.38
CA ALA A 9 4.33 42.64 -39.97
C ALA A 9 3.72 43.63 -38.96
N LYS A 10 2.43 43.99 -39.09
CA LYS A 10 1.76 44.93 -38.16
C LYS A 10 1.55 44.35 -36.76
N ILE A 11 1.38 43.03 -36.67
CA ILE A 11 1.20 42.33 -35.39
C ILE A 11 2.53 42.32 -34.63
N LYS A 12 3.64 42.10 -35.33
CA LYS A 12 4.98 42.09 -34.73
C LYS A 12 5.34 43.43 -34.06
N ASP A 13 5.13 44.54 -34.75
CA ASP A 13 5.48 45.87 -34.21
C ASP A 13 4.59 46.29 -33.03
N THR A 14 3.33 45.83 -33.00
CA THR A 14 2.40 46.09 -31.88
C THR A 14 2.76 45.27 -30.65
N VAL A 15 3.19 44.02 -30.85
CA VAL A 15 3.61 43.13 -29.76
C VAL A 15 4.96 43.57 -29.19
N ASP A 16 5.94 43.92 -30.03
CA ASP A 16 7.26 44.38 -29.56
C ASP A 16 7.19 45.73 -28.80
N GLY A 17 6.17 46.56 -29.04
CA GLY A 17 5.94 47.82 -28.33
C GLY A 17 5.30 47.67 -26.93
N ILE A 18 4.55 46.59 -26.69
CA ILE A 18 3.85 46.32 -25.42
C ILE A 18 4.60 45.28 -24.58
N PHE A 19 5.29 44.35 -25.23
CA PHE A 19 6.00 43.26 -24.59
C PHE A 19 7.27 42.94 -25.40
N PRO A 20 8.47 43.32 -24.95
CA PRO A 20 9.67 43.10 -25.74
C PRO A 20 9.93 41.59 -25.86
N LEU A 21 9.52 41.00 -26.99
CA LEU A 21 9.44 39.55 -27.18
C LEU A 21 10.79 38.87 -26.94
N ARG A 22 11.88 39.56 -27.32
CA ARG A 22 13.26 39.12 -27.06
C ARG A 22 13.56 38.99 -25.57
N THR A 23 13.14 39.95 -24.76
CA THR A 23 13.35 39.92 -23.31
C THR A 23 12.49 38.87 -22.64
N PHE A 24 11.27 38.66 -23.12
CA PHE A 24 10.40 37.58 -22.65
C PHE A 24 10.97 36.20 -22.97
N CYS A 25 11.41 35.97 -24.21
CA CYS A 25 12.06 34.71 -24.59
C CYS A 25 13.34 34.45 -23.80
N LEU A 26 14.17 35.48 -23.55
CA LEU A 26 15.37 35.36 -22.72
C LEU A 26 15.02 35.05 -21.26
N SER A 27 14.01 35.73 -20.69
CA SER A 27 13.50 35.47 -19.35
C SER A 27 12.96 34.05 -19.21
N LEU A 28 12.18 33.57 -20.19
CA LEU A 28 11.62 32.22 -20.19
C LEU A 28 12.72 31.16 -20.30
N ALA A 29 13.70 31.37 -21.17
CA ALA A 29 14.85 30.47 -21.32
C ALA A 29 15.67 30.39 -20.02
N LEU A 30 15.88 31.52 -19.35
CA LEU A 30 16.59 31.57 -18.07
C LEU A 30 15.79 30.84 -16.98
N LEU A 31 14.47 31.02 -16.92
CA LEU A 31 13.60 30.34 -15.96
C LEU A 31 13.58 28.82 -16.17
N ILE A 32 13.49 28.36 -17.43
CA ILE A 32 13.55 26.93 -17.75
C ILE A 32 14.93 26.36 -17.38
N SER A 33 16.01 27.08 -17.68
CA SER A 33 17.36 26.64 -17.32
C SER A 33 17.53 26.53 -15.80
N LEU A 34 17.04 27.50 -15.03
CA LEU A 34 17.06 27.47 -13.57
C LEU A 34 16.25 26.28 -13.02
N LEU A 35 15.07 26.01 -13.60
CA LEU A 35 14.24 24.88 -13.23
C LEU A 35 14.97 23.55 -13.45
N LEU A 36 15.58 23.36 -14.62
CA LEU A 36 16.34 22.14 -14.93
C LEU A 36 17.53 21.94 -13.98
N VAL A 37 18.25 23.01 -13.64
CA VAL A 37 19.34 22.97 -12.67
C VAL A 37 18.81 22.61 -11.28
N SER A 38 17.69 23.22 -10.84
CA SER A 38 17.09 22.90 -9.54
C SER A 38 16.61 21.45 -9.46
N VAL A 39 15.99 20.93 -10.53
CA VAL A 39 15.57 19.53 -10.60
C VAL A 39 16.78 18.61 -10.60
N GLY A 40 17.84 18.94 -11.34
CA GLY A 40 19.09 18.17 -11.35
C GLY A 40 19.75 18.10 -9.98
N ILE A 41 19.81 19.22 -9.25
CA ILE A 41 20.33 19.28 -7.88
C ILE A 41 19.44 18.49 -6.92
N TYR A 42 18.11 18.59 -7.05
CA TYR A 42 17.17 17.81 -6.25
C TYR A 42 17.35 16.31 -6.48
N GLN A 43 17.48 15.87 -7.73
CA GLN A 43 17.78 14.48 -8.05
C GLN A 43 19.14 14.07 -7.47
N LEU A 44 20.16 14.93 -7.49
CA LEU A 44 21.47 14.57 -6.94
C LEU A 44 21.49 14.46 -5.40
N ILE A 45 20.69 15.27 -4.70
CA ILE A 45 20.62 15.29 -3.24
C ILE A 45 19.63 14.25 -2.69
N PHE A 46 18.51 14.03 -3.38
CA PHE A 46 17.39 13.23 -2.90
C PHE A 46 17.12 11.96 -3.72
N ALA A 47 17.79 11.74 -4.86
CA ALA A 47 17.82 10.39 -5.41
C ALA A 47 18.71 9.57 -4.48
N GLU A 48 18.05 8.84 -3.59
CA GLU A 48 18.69 7.73 -2.91
C GLU A 48 19.38 6.88 -3.99
N PRO A 49 20.64 6.47 -3.79
CA PRO A 49 21.25 5.53 -4.70
C PRO A 49 20.31 4.33 -4.76
N VAL A 50 19.83 3.99 -5.95
CA VAL A 50 19.22 2.69 -6.20
C VAL A 50 20.32 1.68 -5.93
N PHE A 51 20.46 1.31 -4.67
CA PHE A 51 21.28 0.22 -4.24
C PHE A 51 20.62 -0.98 -4.88
N HIS A 52 21.21 -1.49 -5.96
CA HIS A 52 20.92 -2.85 -6.38
C HIS A 52 21.43 -3.70 -5.23
N PRO A 53 20.55 -4.33 -4.40
CA PRO A 53 21.06 -5.30 -3.46
C PRO A 53 21.67 -6.40 -4.31
N ALA A 54 23.00 -6.49 -4.30
CA ALA A 54 23.69 -7.70 -4.68
C ALA A 54 23.03 -8.81 -3.85
N LEU A 55 22.45 -9.80 -4.54
CA LEU A 55 21.89 -11.01 -3.96
C LEU A 55 22.90 -11.60 -2.96
N THR A 56 22.74 -11.23 -1.71
CA THR A 56 23.46 -11.79 -0.58
C THR A 56 22.43 -12.64 0.14
N GLY A 57 22.66 -13.95 0.07
CA GLY A 57 21.63 -14.96 0.25
C GLY A 57 21.01 -14.96 1.63
N LYS A 58 19.75 -14.54 1.72
CA LYS A 58 18.68 -15.11 2.56
C LYS A 58 17.46 -14.21 2.46
N THR A 59 16.62 -14.45 1.44
CA THR A 59 15.16 -14.23 1.37
C THR A 59 14.75 -14.13 -0.09
N ILE A 60 14.77 -15.25 -0.81
CA ILE A 60 13.99 -15.42 -2.04
C ILE A 60 12.96 -16.49 -1.71
N GLY A 61 11.81 -16.05 -1.21
CA GLY A 61 10.67 -16.93 -0.92
C GLY A 61 9.38 -16.47 -1.60
N ILE A 62 9.45 -15.47 -2.47
CA ILE A 62 8.31 -14.90 -3.16
C ILE A 62 8.83 -14.46 -4.52
N VAL A 63 8.50 -15.20 -5.59
CA VAL A 63 8.48 -14.82 -7.04
C VAL A 63 8.66 -16.04 -7.96
N GLU A 64 9.02 -17.25 -7.46
CA GLU A 64 9.19 -18.43 -8.33
C GLU A 64 8.05 -19.47 -8.32
N ILE A 65 6.94 -19.24 -7.60
CA ILE A 65 5.79 -20.18 -7.60
C ILE A 65 4.87 -19.94 -8.82
N ALA A 66 4.96 -18.79 -9.48
CA ALA A 66 4.08 -18.46 -10.60
C ALA A 66 4.39 -19.18 -11.92
N LYS A 67 5.45 -20.01 -12.00
CA LYS A 67 5.88 -20.64 -13.27
C LYS A 67 5.88 -22.17 -13.28
N ALA A 68 5.55 -22.85 -12.16
CA ALA A 68 5.70 -24.30 -12.05
C ALA A 68 4.48 -25.02 -11.43
N VAL A 69 3.26 -24.62 -11.78
CA VAL A 69 2.06 -25.45 -11.55
C VAL A 69 1.17 -25.39 -12.79
N GLN A 70 1.67 -25.99 -13.87
CA GLN A 70 0.83 -26.46 -14.97
C GLN A 70 0.49 -27.94 -14.70
N ASP A 71 -0.79 -28.26 -14.87
CA ASP A 71 -1.37 -29.58 -15.11
C ASP A 71 -1.34 -30.63 -13.97
N GLU A 72 -2.23 -30.47 -12.99
CA GLU A 72 -2.89 -31.65 -12.37
C GLU A 72 -4.42 -31.45 -12.32
N PRO A 73 -5.24 -32.42 -12.78
CA PRO A 73 -6.68 -32.29 -12.77
C PRO A 73 -7.23 -32.44 -11.34
N ILE A 74 -8.09 -31.51 -10.95
CA ILE A 74 -8.85 -31.56 -9.70
C ILE A 74 -9.73 -32.82 -9.73
N GLN A 75 -9.43 -33.81 -8.89
CA GLN A 75 -10.31 -34.94 -8.66
C GLN A 75 -11.55 -34.47 -7.90
N THR A 76 -12.68 -34.42 -8.60
CA THR A 76 -14.02 -34.27 -8.03
C THR A 76 -14.42 -35.54 -7.29
N VAL A 77 -14.64 -35.44 -5.97
CA VAL A 77 -15.46 -36.40 -5.22
C VAL A 77 -16.88 -35.82 -5.14
N PRO A 78 -17.92 -36.50 -5.65
CA PRO A 78 -19.30 -36.04 -5.57
C PRO A 78 -20.01 -36.56 -4.30
N ASP A 79 -21.15 -35.92 -4.02
CA ASP A 79 -22.20 -36.25 -3.05
C ASP A 79 -22.07 -35.77 -1.61
N ILE A 80 -22.72 -34.62 -1.33
CA ILE A 80 -23.58 -34.46 -0.13
C ILE A 80 -24.83 -33.61 -0.48
N VAL A 81 -25.98 -34.29 -0.42
CA VAL A 81 -27.40 -33.92 -0.20
C VAL A 81 -27.75 -32.45 0.16
N PRO A 82 -28.86 -31.88 -0.38
CA PRO A 82 -29.26 -30.49 -0.14
C PRO A 82 -29.89 -30.30 1.26
N VAL A 83 -29.42 -29.29 2.00
CA VAL A 83 -30.02 -28.83 3.28
C VAL A 83 -30.28 -27.31 3.15
N PRO A 84 -31.43 -26.81 3.61
CA PRO A 84 -32.14 -25.71 2.98
C PRO A 84 -31.65 -24.31 3.36
N GLU A 85 -31.94 -23.40 2.45
CA GLU A 85 -31.84 -21.94 2.52
C GLU A 85 -32.32 -21.37 3.88
N LYS A 86 -31.40 -20.79 4.67
CA LYS A 86 -31.74 -19.93 5.79
C LYS A 86 -31.30 -18.50 5.48
N LYS A 87 -32.30 -17.66 5.19
CA LYS A 87 -32.19 -16.20 5.10
C LYS A 87 -31.68 -15.61 6.42
N ALA A 88 -30.77 -14.64 6.27
CA ALA A 88 -30.76 -13.31 6.88
C ALA A 88 -29.31 -12.92 7.21
N ASP A 89 -28.81 -11.99 6.40
CA ASP A 89 -27.53 -11.31 6.50
C ASP A 89 -27.44 -10.57 7.85
N PRO A 90 -26.47 -10.86 8.73
CA PRO A 90 -26.19 -9.97 9.85
C PRO A 90 -25.31 -8.83 9.33
N THR A 91 -25.86 -7.63 9.42
CA THR A 91 -25.16 -6.34 9.52
C THR A 91 -23.79 -6.55 10.17
N PRO A 92 -22.68 -6.03 9.60
CA PRO A 92 -21.37 -6.15 10.25
C PRO A 92 -21.45 -5.43 11.59
N GLU A 93 -21.48 -6.20 12.67
CA GLU A 93 -21.27 -5.65 14.01
C GLU A 93 -19.92 -4.93 14.00
N PRO A 94 -19.81 -3.74 14.60
CA PRO A 94 -18.53 -3.09 14.77
C PRO A 94 -17.62 -4.07 15.49
N LEU A 95 -16.38 -4.25 14.98
CA LEU A 95 -15.36 -5.11 15.57
C LEU A 95 -15.15 -4.66 17.02
N THR A 96 -15.89 -5.25 17.94
CA THR A 96 -15.83 -4.96 19.37
C THR A 96 -14.44 -5.33 19.85
N ALA A 97 -13.83 -4.39 20.58
CA ALA A 97 -12.58 -4.49 21.31
C ALA A 97 -12.13 -5.94 21.51
N ILE A 98 -11.06 -6.32 20.81
CA ILE A 98 -10.30 -7.51 21.19
C ILE A 98 -9.87 -7.26 22.64
N GLU A 99 -10.29 -8.11 23.58
CA GLU A 99 -9.77 -8.03 24.95
C GLU A 99 -8.25 -8.09 24.88
N ASP A 100 -7.57 -7.09 25.44
CA ASP A 100 -6.10 -6.96 25.41
C ASP A 100 -5.37 -8.19 25.98
N SER A 101 -6.05 -9.02 26.78
CA SER A 101 -5.49 -10.27 27.29
C SER A 101 -6.55 -11.32 27.60
N ILE A 102 -6.58 -12.39 26.82
CA ILE A 102 -7.39 -13.59 27.08
C ILE A 102 -6.71 -14.44 28.16
N ALA A 103 -7.45 -14.78 29.21
CA ALA A 103 -6.95 -15.54 30.35
C ALA A 103 -6.38 -16.92 29.93
N GLY A 104 -5.21 -17.25 30.51
CA GLY A 104 -4.53 -18.54 30.30
C GLY A 104 -3.73 -18.63 29.00
N LEU A 105 -3.65 -17.56 28.20
CA LEU A 105 -2.77 -17.48 27.03
C LEU A 105 -1.42 -16.81 27.32
N SER A 106 -1.20 -16.34 28.54
CA SER A 106 0.03 -15.70 28.96
C SER A 106 0.48 -16.16 30.34
N GLN A 107 1.80 -16.19 30.55
CA GLN A 107 2.45 -16.47 31.82
C GLN A 107 3.27 -15.25 32.25
N GLN A 108 3.06 -14.77 33.47
CA GLN A 108 3.84 -13.67 34.01
C GLN A 108 5.26 -14.13 34.33
N THR A 109 6.25 -13.40 33.81
CA THR A 109 7.66 -13.58 34.11
C THR A 109 8.27 -12.28 34.63
N PRO A 110 9.52 -12.28 35.16
CA PRO A 110 10.22 -11.05 35.53
C PRO A 110 10.42 -10.06 34.38
N TYR A 111 10.31 -10.52 33.12
CA TYR A 111 10.49 -9.72 31.91
C TYR A 111 9.16 -9.30 31.26
N GLY A 112 8.03 -9.63 31.89
CA GLY A 112 6.68 -9.38 31.35
C GLY A 112 5.89 -10.65 31.09
N ALA A 113 4.71 -10.49 30.50
CA ALA A 113 3.83 -11.60 30.16
C ALA A 113 4.32 -12.28 28.87
N LEU A 114 4.65 -13.57 28.94
CA LEU A 114 5.03 -14.37 27.76
C LEU A 114 3.84 -15.17 27.26
N PRO A 115 3.60 -15.25 25.95
CA PRO A 115 2.52 -16.06 25.41
C PRO A 115 2.82 -17.55 25.62
N ILE A 116 1.81 -18.29 26.09
CA ILE A 116 1.86 -19.75 26.26
C ILE A 116 0.70 -20.42 25.51
N ILE A 117 0.79 -21.72 25.33
CA ILE A 117 -0.34 -22.55 24.89
C ILE A 117 -1.18 -22.85 26.13
N ARG A 118 -2.49 -22.56 26.09
CA ARG A 118 -3.37 -22.78 27.23
C ARG A 118 -3.53 -24.26 27.53
N GLU A 119 -3.25 -24.67 28.76
CA GLU A 119 -3.25 -26.08 29.16
C GLU A 119 -4.64 -26.74 29.10
N SER A 120 -5.72 -25.98 29.30
CA SER A 120 -7.07 -26.52 29.36
C SER A 120 -7.61 -27.04 28.03
N ASP A 121 -7.25 -26.41 26.92
CA ASP A 121 -7.82 -26.68 25.59
C ASP A 121 -6.81 -26.60 24.43
N GLY A 122 -5.54 -26.33 24.72
CA GLY A 122 -4.49 -26.22 23.70
C GLY A 122 -4.58 -24.95 22.84
N LEU A 123 -5.36 -23.94 23.24
CA LEU A 123 -5.50 -22.71 22.48
C LEU A 123 -4.18 -21.94 22.44
N LYS A 124 -3.77 -21.54 21.22
CA LYS A 124 -2.57 -20.72 20.99
C LYS A 124 -2.95 -19.25 20.87
N SER A 125 -2.05 -18.36 21.28
CA SER A 125 -2.21 -16.91 21.07
C SER A 125 -2.44 -16.57 19.59
N PHE A 126 -1.77 -17.28 18.67
CA PHE A 126 -1.91 -17.03 17.22
C PHE A 126 -3.33 -17.32 16.70
N ASP A 127 -4.01 -18.30 17.28
CA ASP A 127 -5.39 -18.65 16.90
C ASP A 127 -6.39 -17.74 17.61
N ALA A 128 -6.12 -17.39 18.87
CA ALA A 128 -7.02 -16.60 19.71
C ALA A 128 -7.13 -15.13 19.25
N TYR A 129 -6.02 -14.51 18.86
CA TYR A 129 -5.99 -13.10 18.41
C TYR A 129 -6.06 -12.96 16.88
N LYS A 130 -6.41 -14.03 16.16
CA LYS A 130 -6.55 -14.00 14.71
C LYS A 130 -7.69 -13.07 14.31
N ALA A 131 -7.40 -12.06 13.50
CA ALA A 131 -8.43 -11.20 12.93
C ALA A 131 -9.39 -12.02 12.03
N PRO A 132 -10.71 -11.96 12.25
CA PRO A 132 -11.66 -12.67 11.41
C PRO A 132 -11.74 -12.02 10.03
N PHE A 133 -11.78 -12.83 8.97
CA PHE A 133 -12.03 -12.37 7.60
C PHE A 133 -12.98 -13.33 6.88
N LYS A 134 -13.77 -12.79 5.94
CA LYS A 134 -14.70 -13.58 5.11
C LYS A 134 -14.22 -13.55 3.67
N LEU A 135 -14.09 -14.73 3.07
CA LEU A 135 -13.82 -14.86 1.65
C LEU A 135 -15.15 -14.90 0.89
N LYS A 136 -15.26 -14.07 -0.16
CA LYS A 136 -16.38 -14.14 -1.11
C LYS A 136 -16.04 -15.14 -2.22
N ALA A 137 -17.05 -15.76 -2.83
CA ALA A 137 -16.85 -16.70 -3.95
C ALA A 137 -16.11 -16.06 -5.15
N GLU A 138 -16.24 -14.75 -5.32
CA GLU A 138 -15.56 -13.95 -6.36
C GLU A 138 -14.12 -13.52 -5.98
N THR A 139 -13.63 -13.89 -4.80
CA THR A 139 -12.30 -13.51 -4.33
C THR A 139 -11.22 -14.23 -5.14
N LYS A 140 -10.49 -13.48 -5.96
CA LYS A 140 -9.43 -14.03 -6.83
C LYS A 140 -8.12 -14.32 -6.11
N GLY A 141 -7.93 -13.75 -4.92
CA GLY A 141 -6.71 -13.92 -4.13
C GLY A 141 -6.83 -13.32 -2.74
N VAL A 142 -6.01 -13.82 -1.82
CA VAL A 142 -5.92 -13.34 -0.44
C VAL A 142 -4.57 -12.65 -0.29
N ILE A 143 -4.59 -11.41 0.19
CA ILE A 143 -3.38 -10.63 0.48
C ILE A 143 -3.29 -10.38 1.99
N SER A 144 -2.06 -10.38 2.50
CA SER A 144 -1.76 -9.96 3.87
C SER A 144 -0.88 -8.72 3.80
N LEU A 145 -1.32 -7.64 4.44
CA LEU A 145 -0.53 -6.42 4.55
C LEU A 145 0.04 -6.34 5.97
N VAL A 146 1.35 -6.16 6.06
CA VAL A 146 2.07 -6.06 7.34
C VAL A 146 2.85 -4.75 7.37
N MET A 147 2.61 -3.93 8.38
CA MET A 147 3.42 -2.76 8.69
C MET A 147 4.39 -3.10 9.81
N THR A 148 5.69 -2.95 9.54
CA THR A 148 6.76 -3.13 10.52
C THR A 148 7.08 -1.82 11.22
N ASP A 149 7.81 -1.91 12.32
CA ASP A 149 8.33 -0.76 13.08
C ASP A 149 7.20 0.17 13.59
N TYR A 150 6.03 -0.40 13.83
CA TYR A 150 4.89 0.30 14.37
C TYR A 150 5.19 0.73 15.81
N GLY A 151 4.98 2.02 16.12
CA GLY A 151 5.24 2.57 17.45
C GLY A 151 6.59 3.26 17.62
N LEU A 152 7.48 3.25 16.62
CA LEU A 152 8.71 4.07 16.66
C LEU A 152 8.42 5.58 16.64
N SER A 153 7.27 5.98 16.10
CA SER A 153 6.79 7.37 16.09
C SER A 153 5.30 7.39 16.35
N GLU A 154 4.89 8.04 17.43
CA GLU A 154 3.47 8.18 17.82
C GLU A 154 2.63 8.78 16.68
N LYS A 155 3.16 9.81 16.01
CA LYS A 155 2.47 10.47 14.90
C LYS A 155 2.26 9.55 13.70
N LEU A 156 3.27 8.75 13.36
CA LEU A 156 3.17 7.81 12.24
C LEU A 156 2.31 6.60 12.60
N ALA A 157 2.41 6.10 13.83
CA ALA A 157 1.57 5.02 14.35
C ALA A 157 0.09 5.41 14.29
N GLN A 158 -0.27 6.58 14.81
CA GLN A 158 -1.63 7.08 14.74
C GLN A 158 -2.12 7.23 13.30
N SER A 159 -1.30 7.86 12.44
CA SER A 159 -1.63 8.01 11.02
C SER A 159 -1.82 6.66 10.31
N ALA A 160 -1.07 5.64 10.70
CA ALA A 160 -1.19 4.31 10.12
C ALA A 160 -2.50 3.62 10.53
N VAL A 161 -2.90 3.73 11.80
CA VAL A 161 -4.22 3.23 12.25
C VAL A 161 -5.36 3.94 11.53
N ASP A 162 -5.23 5.25 11.30
CA ASP A 162 -6.29 6.05 10.69
C ASP A 162 -6.41 5.82 9.17
N MET A 163 -5.30 5.54 8.48
CA MET A 163 -5.25 5.46 7.01
C MET A 163 -5.27 4.04 6.45
N LEU A 164 -4.72 3.07 7.18
CA LEU A 164 -4.58 1.71 6.66
C LEU A 164 -5.88 0.91 6.82
N PRO A 165 -6.16 -0.03 5.90
CA PRO A 165 -7.31 -0.91 6.03
C PRO A 165 -7.27 -1.71 7.34
N ALA A 166 -8.43 -2.00 7.93
CA ALA A 166 -8.55 -2.79 9.16
C ALA A 166 -7.96 -4.21 9.06
N GLY A 167 -7.74 -4.72 7.85
CA GLY A 167 -7.05 -6.00 7.61
C GLY A 167 -5.51 -5.92 7.65
N THR A 168 -4.95 -4.78 8.04
CA THR A 168 -3.50 -4.59 8.16
C THR A 168 -3.00 -5.08 9.51
N SER A 169 -1.95 -5.89 9.49
CA SER A 169 -1.24 -6.32 10.71
C SER A 169 -0.11 -5.35 11.04
N PHE A 170 0.04 -5.01 12.32
CA PHE A 170 1.08 -4.11 12.82
C PHE A 170 2.08 -4.89 13.68
N VAL A 171 3.38 -4.66 13.45
CA VAL A 171 4.49 -5.28 14.20
C VAL A 171 5.38 -4.17 14.73
N ALA A 172 5.65 -4.20 16.03
CA ALA A 172 6.50 -3.25 16.75
C ALA A 172 7.93 -3.76 16.94
#